data_AF-A0AAJ2R4H7-F1
#
_entry.id   AF-A0AAJ2R4H7-F1
#
_cell.length_a   1.000
_cell.length_b   1.000
_cell.length_c   1.000
_cell.angle_alpha   90.00
_cell.angle_beta   90.00
_cell.angle_gamma   90.00
#
_symmetry.space_group_name_H-M   'P 1'
#
loop_
_entity.id
_entity.type
_entity.pdbx_description
1 polymer ?
#
loop_
_entity_poly.entity_id
_entity_poly.type
_entity_poly.pdbx_seq_one_letter_code
_entity_poly.pdbx_strand_id
1 'polypeptide(L)'
;MPDSIQAPCPLCNLQCTAYLEDYGKWMHFSCRCCRELKVNKMVISKLRAESNDVREQLSQQARALGEGEYLHIAATDQGSLLPRGQSAWTAEVRTRPV
;
A
#
# COMPACT_ATOMS: atom_id res chain seq x y z
N MET A 1 7.35 13.69 16.30
CA MET A 1 6.24 12.74 16.06
C MET A 1 6.18 12.54 14.55
N PRO A 2 6.07 11.31 14.00
CA PRO A 2 5.85 11.19 12.57
C PRO A 2 4.56 11.94 12.23
N ASP A 3 4.63 12.92 11.32
CA ASP A 3 3.48 13.72 10.94
C ASP A 3 2.43 12.80 10.32
N SER A 4 1.35 12.55 11.07
CA SER A 4 0.22 11.79 10.58
C SER A 4 -0.73 12.71 9.83
N ILE A 5 -1.14 12.30 8.65
CA ILE A 5 -2.13 12.99 7.83
C ILE A 5 -3.38 12.12 7.68
N GLN A 6 -4.52 12.76 7.41
CA GLN A 6 -5.70 12.05 6.93
C GLN A 6 -5.60 11.92 5.41
N ALA A 7 -5.65 10.70 4.90
CA ALA A 7 -5.55 10.42 3.48
C ALA A 7 -6.49 9.28 3.07
N PRO A 8 -6.97 9.23 1.82
CA PRO A 8 -7.76 8.11 1.36
C PRO A 8 -6.89 6.86 1.20
N CYS A 9 -7.35 5.75 1.78
CA CYS A 9 -6.74 4.43 1.65
C CYS A 9 -6.60 4.07 0.17
N PRO A 10 -5.43 3.63 -0.30
CA PRO A 10 -5.22 3.38 -1.72
C PRO A 10 -6.03 2.18 -2.25
N LEU A 11 -6.54 1.32 -1.37
CA LEU A 11 -7.33 0.16 -1.76
C LEU A 11 -8.83 0.45 -1.74
N CYS A 12 -9.39 0.86 -0.58
CA CYS A 12 -10.84 1.07 -0.43
C CYS A 12 -11.31 2.53 -0.56
N ASN A 13 -10.40 3.49 -0.75
CA ASN A 13 -10.67 4.94 -0.86
C ASN A 13 -11.33 5.61 0.37
N LEU A 14 -11.58 4.87 1.46
CA LEU A 14 -12.05 5.45 2.72
C LEU A 14 -10.93 6.24 3.40
N GLN A 15 -11.31 7.32 4.09
CA GLN A 15 -10.39 8.14 4.84
C GLN A 15 -9.73 7.33 5.96
N CYS A 16 -8.41 7.37 6.04
CA CYS A 16 -7.63 6.71 7.08
C CYS A 16 -6.44 7.57 7.51
N THR A 17 -5.82 7.18 8.62
CA THR A 17 -4.57 7.78 9.08
C THR A 17 -3.42 7.24 8.23
N ALA A 18 -2.60 8.15 7.71
CA ALA A 18 -1.38 7.81 7.00
C ALA A 18 -0.19 8.57 7.57
N TYR A 19 1.00 7.99 7.47
CA TYR A 19 2.24 8.62 7.90
C TYR A 19 3.36 8.35 6.90
N LEU A 20 4.27 9.32 6.80
CA LEU A 20 5.42 9.25 5.91
C LEU A 20 6.59 8.55 6.61
N GLU A 21 7.27 7.67 5.89
CA GLU A 21 8.47 6.97 6.34
C GLU A 21 9.60 7.12 5.30
N ASP A 22 10.85 6.91 5.74
CA ASP A 22 12.07 6.96 4.93
C ASP A 22 12.14 8.19 4.02
N TYR A 23 12.13 9.39 4.62
CA TYR A 23 12.16 10.68 3.91
C TYR A 23 10.99 10.88 2.92
N GLY A 24 9.84 10.27 3.24
CA GLY A 24 8.63 10.38 2.42
C GLY A 24 8.61 9.48 1.19
N LYS A 25 9.54 8.52 1.09
CA LYS A 25 9.54 7.47 0.07
C LYS A 25 8.36 6.53 0.26
N TRP A 26 8.03 6.20 1.51
CA TRP A 26 6.92 5.32 1.84
C TRP A 26 5.83 6.06 2.56
N MET A 27 4.60 5.60 2.33
CA MET A 27 3.43 6.03 3.05
C MET A 27 2.81 4.80 3.71
N HIS A 28 2.75 4.82 5.04
CA HIS A 28 2.08 3.81 5.82
C HIS A 28 0.65 4.25 6.06
N PHE A 29 -0.33 3.40 5.72
CA PHE A 29 -1.75 3.61 5.93
C PHE A 29 -2.27 2.66 7.00
N SER A 30 -2.93 3.20 8.01
CA SER A 30 -3.67 2.44 9.01
C SER A 30 -5.16 2.57 8.73
N CYS A 31 -5.70 1.65 7.93
CA CYS A 31 -7.09 1.64 7.51
C CYS A 31 -7.93 0.68 8.36
N ARG A 32 -9.10 1.13 8.85
CA ARG A 32 -10.01 0.24 9.59
C ARG A 32 -10.59 -0.90 8.74
N CYS A 33 -10.69 -0.71 7.43
CA CYS A 33 -11.25 -1.71 6.51
C CYS A 33 -10.16 -2.63 5.94
N CYS A 34 -8.98 -2.10 5.62
CA CYS A 34 -7.91 -2.86 4.96
C CYS A 34 -6.75 -3.24 5.91
N ARG A 35 -6.80 -2.86 7.19
CA ARG A 35 -5.65 -2.93 8.13
C ARG A 35 -4.46 -2.08 7.66
N GLU A 36 -3.24 -2.56 7.89
CA GLU A 36 -2.00 -1.84 7.70
C GLU A 36 -1.40 -2.08 6.32
N LEU A 37 -1.01 -0.99 5.65
CA LEU A 37 -0.41 -0.99 4.33
C LEU A 37 0.81 -0.08 4.34
N LYS A 38 1.96 -0.53 3.84
CA LYS A 38 3.12 0.34 3.56
C LYS A 38 3.33 0.41 2.06
N VAL A 39 3.04 1.57 1.47
CA VAL A 39 3.00 1.75 0.02
C VAL A 39 4.05 2.74 -0.43
N ASN A 40 4.81 2.40 -1.47
CA ASN A 40 5.75 3.31 -2.08
C ASN A 40 5.00 4.49 -2.73
N LYS A 41 5.42 5.72 -2.48
CA LYS A 41 4.76 6.92 -3.00
C LYS A 41 4.66 6.93 -4.54
N MET A 42 5.60 6.30 -5.23
CA MET A 42 5.62 6.21 -6.70
C MET A 42 4.50 5.34 -7.28
N VAL A 43 3.91 4.43 -6.49
CA VAL A 43 2.88 3.50 -6.98
C VAL A 43 1.49 3.78 -6.44
N ILE A 44 1.33 4.68 -5.46
CA ILE A 44 0.01 5.00 -4.86
C ILE A 44 -1.02 5.39 -5.93
N SER A 45 -0.68 6.30 -6.84
CA SER A 45 -1.62 6.75 -7.87
C SER A 45 -1.99 5.63 -8.84
N LYS A 46 -1.04 4.74 -9.16
CA LYS A 46 -1.29 3.58 -10.02
C LYS A 46 -2.20 2.59 -9.32
N LEU A 47 -1.90 2.27 -8.05
CA LEU A 47 -2.71 1.40 -7.22
C LEU A 47 -4.16 1.87 -7.12
N ARG A 48 -4.40 3.18 -7.02
CA ARG A 48 -5.75 3.77 -7.04
C ARG A 48 -6.46 3.67 -8.39
N ALA A 49 -5.70 3.61 -9.48
CA ALA A 49 -6.22 3.48 -10.84
C ALA A 49 -6.46 2.01 -11.26
N GLU A 50 -6.00 1.05 -10.46
CA GLU A 50 -6.28 -0.38 -10.68
C GLU A 50 -7.78 -0.67 -10.59
N SER A 51 -8.18 -1.79 -11.20
CA SER A 51 -9.57 -2.25 -11.14
C SER A 51 -10.03 -2.49 -9.69
N ASN A 52 -11.34 -2.39 -9.48
CA ASN A 52 -11.93 -2.68 -8.17
C ASN A 52 -11.58 -4.08 -7.68
N ASP A 53 -11.53 -5.07 -8.59
CA ASP A 53 -11.23 -6.46 -8.25
C ASP A 53 -9.81 -6.61 -7.69
N VAL A 54 -8.82 -5.96 -8.32
CA VAL A 54 -7.42 -5.97 -7.84
C VAL A 54 -7.32 -5.30 -6.47
N ARG A 55 -7.97 -4.14 -6.30
CA ARG A 55 -7.97 -3.41 -5.02
C ARG A 55 -8.69 -4.18 -3.91
N GLU A 56 -9.76 -4.90 -4.24
CA GLU A 56 -10.49 -5.74 -3.29
C GLU A 56 -9.67 -6.98 -2.90
N GLN A 57 -9.00 -7.63 -3.86
CA GLN A 57 -8.09 -8.75 -3.57
C GLN A 57 -6.97 -8.34 -2.61
N LEU A 58 -6.32 -7.19 -2.86
CA LEU A 58 -5.31 -6.65 -1.94
C LEU A 58 -5.90 -6.28 -0.58
N SER A 59 -7.13 -5.76 -0.56
CA SER A 59 -7.83 -5.45 0.70
C SER A 59 -8.14 -6.71 1.50
N GLN A 60 -8.43 -7.83 0.84
CA GLN A 60 -8.63 -9.13 1.48
C GLN A 60 -7.31 -9.67 2.04
N GLN A 61 -6.23 -9.61 1.26
CA GLN A 61 -4.90 -10.00 1.73
C GLN A 61 -4.49 -9.20 2.97
N ALA A 62 -4.65 -7.88 2.92
CA ALA A 62 -4.31 -7.01 4.05
C ALA A 62 -5.19 -7.27 5.29
N ARG A 63 -6.47 -7.60 5.10
CA ARG A 63 -7.37 -8.00 6.21
C ARG A 63 -7.02 -9.33 6.85
N ALA A 64 -6.41 -10.25 6.11
CA ALA A 64 -6.00 -11.57 6.59
C ALA A 64 -4.72 -11.55 7.42
N LEU A 65 -3.98 -10.44 7.42
CA LEU A 65 -2.71 -10.29 8.14
C LEU A 65 -2.91 -10.26 9.65
N GLY A 66 -1.97 -10.82 10.41
CA GLY A 66 -1.92 -10.78 11.87
C GLY A 66 -1.58 -9.40 12.44
N GLU A 67 -1.61 -9.28 13.77
CA GLU A 67 -1.12 -8.08 14.45
C GLU A 67 0.39 -7.93 14.23
N GLY A 68 0.83 -6.71 13.89
CA GLY A 68 2.24 -6.43 13.58
C GLY A 68 2.67 -6.79 12.15
N GLU A 69 1.77 -7.31 11.33
CA GLU A 69 1.97 -7.52 9.89
C GLU A 69 1.31 -6.40 9.08
N TYR A 70 1.92 -6.08 7.94
CA TYR A 70 1.38 -5.12 7.00
C TYR A 70 1.63 -5.56 5.56
N LEU A 71 0.76 -5.10 4.65
CA LEU A 71 0.95 -5.33 3.23
C LEU A 71 1.95 -4.29 2.70
N HIS A 72 3.11 -4.76 2.25
CA HIS A 72 4.16 -3.95 1.67
C HIS A 72 4.00 -3.90 0.15
N ILE A 73 3.73 -2.71 -0.39
CA ILE A 73 3.51 -2.49 -1.82
C ILE A 73 4.62 -1.60 -2.37
N ALA A 74 5.59 -2.21 -3.05
CA ALA A 74 6.78 -1.56 -3.57
C ALA A 74 6.69 -1.31 -5.07
N ALA A 75 7.46 -0.33 -5.59
CA ALA A 75 7.70 -0.25 -7.03
C ALA A 75 8.56 -1.42 -7.48
N THR A 76 8.30 -1.97 -8.66
CA THR A 76 9.20 -2.94 -9.28
C THR A 76 10.50 -2.25 -9.69
N ASP A 77 11.66 -2.84 -9.33
CA ASP A 77 12.98 -2.35 -9.75
C ASP A 77 13.25 -2.53 -11.26
N GLN A 78 12.36 -3.22 -11.97
CA GLN A 78 12.41 -3.34 -13.42
C GLN A 78 11.99 -2.01 -14.06
N GLY A 79 12.98 -1.19 -14.39
CA GLY A 79 12.80 0.13 -14.99
C GLY A 79 11.85 0.12 -16.18
N SER A 80 10.79 0.92 -16.09
CA SER A 80 9.91 1.50 -17.12
C SER A 80 9.35 0.62 -18.27
N LEU A 81 9.71 -0.64 -18.42
CA LEU A 81 9.30 -1.51 -19.52
C LEU A 81 8.71 -2.80 -18.97
N LEU A 82 7.65 -2.67 -18.17
CA LEU A 82 6.84 -3.83 -17.82
C LEU A 82 6.01 -4.26 -19.03
N PRO A 83 5.99 -5.55 -19.38
CA PRO A 83 5.10 -6.10 -20.38
C PRO A 83 3.65 -5.72 -20.11
N ARG A 84 2.84 -5.57 -21.17
CA ARG A 84 1.40 -5.33 -21.05
C ARG A 84 0.76 -6.39 -20.16
N GLY A 85 0.12 -5.96 -19.07
CA GLY A 85 -0.57 -6.84 -18.12
C GLY A 85 0.21 -7.14 -16.84
N GLN A 86 1.44 -6.65 -16.66
CA GLN A 86 2.14 -6.72 -15.38
C GLN A 86 1.99 -5.43 -14.58
N SER A 87 1.69 -5.57 -13.28
CA SER A 87 1.59 -4.45 -12.35
C SER A 87 2.94 -3.79 -12.13
N ALA A 88 2.98 -2.46 -12.06
CA ALA A 88 4.20 -1.68 -11.79
C ALA A 88 4.64 -1.69 -10.33
N TRP A 89 4.16 -2.68 -9.59
CA TRP A 89 4.35 -2.83 -8.17
C TRP A 89 4.32 -4.31 -7.79
N THR A 90 4.96 -4.62 -6.68
CA THR A 90 4.87 -5.92 -6.01
C THR A 90 4.18 -5.73 -4.67
N ALA A 91 3.28 -6.63 -4.32
CA ALA A 91 2.68 -6.70 -2.99
C ALA A 91 3.18 -7.94 -2.27
N GLU A 92 3.69 -7.76 -1.07
CA GLU A 92 4.19 -8.84 -0.21
C GLU A 92 3.83 -8.55 1.24
N VAL A 93 3.75 -9.58 2.07
CA VAL A 93 3.52 -9.42 3.51
C VAL A 93 4.85 -9.17 4.20
N ARG A 94 4.90 -8.16 5.07
CA ARG A 94 6.06 -7.91 5.94
C ARG A 94 5.63 -7.73 7.38
N THR A 95 6.50 -8.11 8.30
CA THR A 95 6.36 -7.82 9.72
C THR A 95 6.99 -6.48 10.05
N ARG A 96 6.42 -5.75 11.02
CA ARG A 96 7.06 -4.55 11.57
C ARG A 96 8.40 -4.94 12.19
N PRO A 97 9.49 -4.19 11.94
CA PRO A 97 10.72 -4.38 12.69
C PRO A 97 10.40 -4.07 14.17
N VAL A 98 10.74 -5.01 15.05
CA VAL A 98 10.69 -4.87 16.51
C VAL A 98 11.75 -3.91 17.03
#